data_AF-A0A6J2SUW4-F1
#
_entry.id   AF-A0A6J2SUW4-F1
#
_cell.length_a   1.000
_cell.length_b   1.000
_cell.length_c   1.000
_cell.angle_alpha   90.00
_cell.angle_beta   90.00
_cell.angle_gamma   90.00
#
_symmetry.space_group_name_H-M   'P 1'
#
loop_
_entity.id
_entity.type
_entity.pdbx_description
1 polymer ?
#
loop_
_entity_poly.entity_id
_entity_poly.type
_entity_poly.pdbx_seq_one_letter_code
_entity_poly.pdbx_strand_id
1 'polypeptide(L)'
;MSDKMETKRANSDSDTKILLVTANVGSLFEDPQRLLTIWLEEFIGNVTKISPRFLALHLQEVGGKTYENSMGNVQEFIRRLCEEMAKTEFIFVRIYMDEDFKSAEHFTALGNIYFGHKDISTLRIWNFLYHCWDDNKLDNDTHIFCGNIETVPTKEKAKFPQHFFPECKWSRKGFMRTRWEINGTAIDLVNIHLFHDASNLAACEDFPSVYCKTRRRALIHTIERFHLDDKNGSVPFFLFGDFNFRCDTAGVVKELTANLTAHRLQSVKNESTKINYRNSDGNNILTVGKKEFSHADHQLKFKELWLKEFDKELAPLTELLVEYPINFIPSYPFEEDPEMPTDYMSTRCPSWCDRILMSPQVKDIIESDEWKYDMIGESVCMGDHKPIYLTLRLKPNKGSTKPTCLVETLDSLKTLMNQTLVDESLWREQSNVDDAGIPPSPTSSHYVVVKTISSSLNVPGEDNCVDNLEAENGVLLKETTV
;
A
#
# COMPACT_ATOMS: atom_id res chain seq x y z
N MET A 1 38.76 0.31 -49.67
CA MET A 1 39.01 -0.51 -48.47
C MET A 1 39.09 0.45 -47.30
N SER A 2 38.19 0.28 -46.32
CA SER A 2 38.14 0.91 -44.99
C SER A 2 38.11 2.44 -44.90
N ASP A 3 36.91 3.01 -44.68
CA ASP A 3 36.70 4.17 -43.80
C ASP A 3 35.19 4.37 -43.55
N LYS A 4 34.57 3.36 -42.94
CA LYS A 4 33.21 3.41 -42.37
C LYS A 4 33.10 2.42 -41.23
N MET A 5 33.75 2.67 -40.09
CA MET A 5 33.41 1.96 -38.84
C MET A 5 34.05 2.57 -37.58
N GLU A 6 33.82 3.85 -37.32
CA GLU A 6 34.02 4.51 -36.03
C GLU A 6 33.14 5.78 -36.13
N THR A 7 32.13 6.08 -35.30
CA THR A 7 31.80 5.68 -33.94
C THR A 7 30.29 5.98 -33.78
N LYS A 8 29.43 4.96 -33.73
CA LYS A 8 28.03 5.06 -33.28
C LYS A 8 27.86 4.42 -31.89
N ARG A 9 28.83 4.71 -31.00
CA ARG A 9 28.70 4.52 -29.55
C ARG A 9 28.58 5.90 -28.93
N ALA A 10 27.38 6.47 -28.95
CA ALA A 10 27.07 7.71 -28.25
C ALA A 10 25.62 7.64 -27.78
N ASN A 11 25.44 7.32 -26.49
CA ASN A 11 24.30 7.60 -25.57
C ASN A 11 23.92 6.49 -24.57
N SER A 12 24.73 5.44 -24.35
CA SER A 12 24.42 4.45 -23.29
C SER A 12 24.69 4.93 -21.86
N ASP A 13 25.18 6.16 -21.68
CA ASP A 13 25.66 6.70 -20.38
C ASP A 13 24.77 7.81 -19.81
N SER A 14 23.63 8.12 -20.42
CA SER A 14 22.73 9.15 -19.89
C SER A 14 21.70 8.57 -18.92
N ASP A 15 21.48 9.29 -17.82
CA ASP A 15 20.46 8.93 -16.83
C ASP A 15 19.05 8.86 -17.46
N THR A 16 18.26 7.91 -16.98
CA THR A 16 16.92 7.62 -17.51
C THR A 16 15.88 8.30 -16.64
N LYS A 17 15.14 9.27 -17.20
CA LYS A 17 14.01 9.90 -16.51
C LYS A 17 12.88 8.89 -16.33
N ILE A 18 12.55 8.55 -15.08
CA ILE A 18 11.45 7.66 -14.73
C ILE A 18 10.32 8.45 -14.07
N LEU A 19 9.08 8.00 -14.29
CA LEU A 19 7.87 8.48 -13.63
C LEU A 19 7.20 7.30 -12.93
N LEU A 20 7.11 7.35 -11.61
CA LEU A 20 6.41 6.39 -10.78
C LEU A 20 5.10 7.03 -10.34
N VAL A 21 3.97 6.35 -10.53
CA VAL A 21 2.64 6.85 -10.18
C VAL A 21 1.89 5.77 -9.41
N THR A 22 1.28 6.14 -8.29
CA THR A 22 0.28 5.31 -7.61
C THR A 22 -1.09 5.96 -7.68
N ALA A 23 -2.13 5.16 -7.91
CA ALA A 23 -3.51 5.62 -7.93
C ALA A 23 -4.46 4.53 -7.43
N ASN A 24 -5.18 4.81 -6.34
CA ASN A 24 -6.39 4.07 -6.03
C ASN A 24 -7.50 4.55 -6.98
N VAL A 25 -8.02 3.63 -7.80
CA VAL A 25 -8.93 3.91 -8.91
C VAL A 25 -10.35 3.39 -8.65
N GLY A 26 -10.69 3.11 -7.40
CA GLY A 26 -11.99 2.56 -7.00
C GLY A 26 -13.17 3.37 -7.56
N SER A 27 -13.14 4.69 -7.41
CA SER A 27 -14.17 5.62 -7.90
C SER A 27 -14.38 5.56 -9.41
N LEU A 28 -13.29 5.37 -10.19
CA LEU A 28 -13.34 5.44 -11.66
C LEU A 28 -14.25 4.38 -12.27
N PHE A 29 -14.32 3.21 -11.63
CA PHE A 29 -15.09 2.10 -12.14
C PHE A 29 -16.56 2.14 -11.68
N GLU A 30 -16.90 2.98 -10.70
CA GLU A 30 -18.26 3.19 -10.20
C GLU A 30 -19.03 4.25 -11.00
N ASP A 31 -18.33 5.31 -11.44
CA ASP A 31 -18.88 6.32 -12.36
C ASP A 31 -17.95 6.54 -13.57
N PRO A 32 -17.86 5.55 -14.47
CA PRO A 32 -17.00 5.65 -15.64
C PRO A 32 -17.47 6.71 -16.65
N GLN A 33 -18.72 7.18 -16.57
CA GLN A 33 -19.19 8.19 -17.52
C GLN A 33 -18.64 9.57 -17.20
N ARG A 34 -18.58 9.94 -15.92
CA ARG A 34 -18.07 11.25 -15.48
C ARG A 34 -16.57 11.21 -15.19
N LEU A 35 -16.11 10.26 -14.38
CA LEU A 35 -14.76 10.31 -13.80
C LEU A 35 -13.68 9.75 -14.73
N LEU A 36 -13.96 8.70 -15.50
CA LEU A 36 -12.95 8.04 -16.34
C LEU A 36 -12.30 8.99 -17.35
N THR A 37 -13.11 9.81 -18.03
CA THR A 37 -12.62 10.76 -19.04
C THR A 37 -11.77 11.84 -18.39
N ILE A 38 -12.27 12.46 -17.31
CA ILE A 38 -11.56 13.49 -16.56
C ILE A 38 -10.21 12.96 -16.08
N TRP A 39 -10.20 11.75 -15.50
CA TRP A 39 -9.00 11.12 -14.98
C TRP A 39 -7.97 10.84 -16.08
N LEU A 40 -8.39 10.27 -17.21
CA LEU A 40 -7.49 9.95 -18.32
C LEU A 40 -6.90 11.23 -18.93
N GLU A 41 -7.71 12.26 -19.16
CA GLU A 41 -7.23 13.53 -19.73
C GLU A 41 -6.19 14.19 -18.82
N GLU A 42 -6.46 14.29 -17.51
CA GLU A 42 -5.55 14.90 -16.55
C GLU A 42 -4.26 14.06 -16.39
N PHE A 43 -4.39 12.73 -16.29
CA PHE A 43 -3.25 11.83 -16.20
C PHE A 43 -2.35 11.91 -17.44
N ILE A 44 -2.92 11.78 -18.64
CA ILE A 44 -2.17 11.84 -19.91
C ILE A 44 -1.54 13.21 -20.11
N GLY A 45 -2.24 14.29 -19.75
CA GLY A 45 -1.71 15.65 -19.78
C GLY A 45 -0.46 15.80 -18.91
N ASN A 46 -0.50 15.26 -17.68
CA ASN A 46 0.65 15.27 -16.78
C ASN A 46 1.80 14.39 -17.29
N VAL A 47 1.53 13.17 -17.77
CA VAL A 47 2.56 12.29 -18.37
C VAL A 47 3.24 12.98 -19.55
N THR A 48 2.46 13.60 -20.44
CA THR A 48 2.97 14.33 -21.61
C THR A 48 3.86 15.50 -21.19
N LYS A 49 3.44 16.29 -20.19
CA LYS A 49 4.22 17.40 -19.63
C LYS A 49 5.53 16.93 -18.99
N ILE A 50 5.50 15.82 -18.27
CA ILE A 50 6.68 15.25 -17.61
C ILE A 50 7.65 14.64 -18.64
N SER A 51 7.12 14.06 -19.72
CA SER A 51 7.87 13.39 -20.80
C SER A 51 8.90 12.37 -20.27
N PRO A 52 8.49 11.40 -19.44
CA PRO A 52 9.41 10.40 -18.91
C PRO A 52 9.87 9.44 -20.01
N ARG A 53 11.02 8.78 -19.80
CA ARG A 53 11.48 7.69 -20.66
C ARG A 53 10.86 6.35 -20.24
N PHE A 54 10.63 6.16 -18.94
CA PHE A 54 9.94 4.99 -18.38
C PHE A 54 8.83 5.45 -17.45
N LEU A 55 7.63 4.89 -17.61
CA LEU A 55 6.47 5.16 -16.76
C LEU A 55 6.02 3.87 -16.09
N ALA A 56 5.91 3.87 -14.77
CA ALA A 56 5.25 2.84 -13.98
C ALA A 56 4.01 3.43 -13.30
N LEU A 57 2.84 2.88 -13.61
CA LEU A 57 1.56 3.23 -13.02
C LEU A 57 1.04 2.02 -12.23
N HIS A 58 0.97 2.16 -10.91
CA HIS A 58 0.41 1.18 -10.00
C HIS A 58 -1.01 1.61 -9.61
N LEU A 59 -1.94 0.67 -9.77
CA LEU A 59 -3.35 0.84 -9.50
C LEU A 59 -3.78 -0.02 -8.33
N GLN A 60 -4.63 0.53 -7.48
CA GLN A 60 -5.35 -0.20 -6.44
C GLN A 60 -6.85 -0.10 -6.68
N GLU A 61 -7.60 -1.10 -6.21
CA GLU A 61 -9.05 -1.18 -6.41
C GLU A 61 -9.47 -1.27 -7.88
N VAL A 62 -8.67 -2.00 -8.67
CA VAL A 62 -9.06 -2.37 -10.04
C VAL A 62 -10.41 -3.08 -10.03
N GLY A 63 -11.34 -2.56 -10.84
CA GLY A 63 -12.71 -3.01 -10.91
C GLY A 63 -13.67 -2.32 -9.94
N GLY A 64 -13.24 -1.39 -9.08
CA GLY A 64 -14.11 -0.56 -8.23
C GLY A 64 -14.34 -1.12 -6.83
N LYS A 65 -15.07 -0.39 -5.97
CA LYS A 65 -15.39 -0.85 -4.59
C LYS A 65 -16.46 -1.95 -4.66
N THR A 66 -17.35 -1.91 -5.65
CA THR A 66 -18.32 -2.98 -5.99
C THR A 66 -17.92 -3.83 -7.20
N TYR A 67 -16.74 -4.47 -7.13
CA TYR A 67 -16.09 -5.13 -8.26
C TYR A 67 -16.95 -6.12 -9.06
N GLU A 68 -17.92 -6.80 -8.45
CA GLU A 68 -18.82 -7.73 -9.15
C GLU A 68 -19.64 -7.06 -10.26
N ASN A 69 -19.94 -5.77 -10.11
CA ASN A 69 -20.75 -5.00 -11.05
C ASN A 69 -19.90 -4.16 -12.01
N SER A 70 -18.71 -3.73 -11.57
CA SER A 70 -17.91 -2.72 -12.24
C SER A 70 -16.62 -3.25 -12.91
N MET A 71 -16.27 -4.53 -12.72
CA MET A 71 -15.08 -5.14 -13.36
C MET A 71 -15.13 -5.06 -14.89
N GLY A 72 -16.33 -5.08 -15.50
CA GLY A 72 -16.49 -4.92 -16.95
C GLY A 72 -15.96 -3.59 -17.52
N ASN A 73 -15.82 -2.56 -16.67
CA ASN A 73 -15.30 -1.25 -17.06
C ASN A 73 -13.76 -1.22 -17.19
N VAL A 74 -13.05 -2.23 -16.66
CA VAL A 74 -11.58 -2.28 -16.67
C VAL A 74 -11.03 -2.37 -18.09
N GLN A 75 -11.66 -3.18 -18.95
CA GLN A 75 -11.21 -3.33 -20.34
C GLN A 75 -11.33 -2.02 -21.13
N GLU A 76 -12.38 -1.24 -20.88
CA GLU A 76 -12.56 0.07 -21.51
C GLU A 76 -11.52 1.09 -21.03
N PHE A 77 -11.19 1.10 -19.73
CA PHE A 77 -10.09 1.90 -19.19
C PHE A 77 -8.76 1.56 -19.88
N ILE A 78 -8.40 0.27 -19.97
CA ILE A 78 -7.16 -0.17 -20.63
C ILE A 78 -7.14 0.25 -22.09
N ARG A 79 -8.24 0.00 -22.82
CA ARG A 79 -8.36 0.34 -24.24
C ARG A 79 -8.11 1.84 -24.46
N ARG A 80 -8.83 2.71 -23.75
CA ARG A 80 -8.68 4.17 -23.88
C ARG A 80 -7.28 4.65 -23.49
N LEU A 81 -6.73 4.13 -22.38
CA LEU A 81 -5.38 4.47 -21.94
C LEU A 81 -4.34 4.12 -23.00
N CYS A 82 -4.40 2.89 -23.53
CA CYS A 82 -3.47 2.43 -24.57
C CYS A 82 -3.62 3.23 -25.87
N GLU A 83 -4.85 3.59 -26.28
CA GLU A 83 -5.09 4.42 -27.47
C GLU A 83 -4.48 5.82 -27.35
N GLU A 84 -4.61 6.47 -26.19
CA GLU A 84 -3.99 7.77 -25.97
C GLU A 84 -2.46 7.67 -25.88
N MET A 85 -1.96 6.64 -25.19
CA MET A 85 -0.52 6.43 -25.05
C MET A 85 0.15 6.03 -26.36
N ALA A 86 -0.56 5.37 -27.28
CA ALA A 86 -0.07 5.03 -28.62
C ALA A 86 0.16 6.27 -29.51
N LYS A 87 -0.39 7.44 -29.14
CA LYS A 87 -0.11 8.73 -29.81
C LYS A 87 1.20 9.36 -29.37
N THR A 88 1.90 8.74 -28.41
CA THR A 88 3.19 9.18 -27.90
C THR A 88 4.32 8.31 -28.48
N GLU A 89 5.54 8.48 -27.98
CA GLU A 89 6.73 7.74 -28.39
C GLU A 89 7.05 6.54 -27.47
N PHE A 90 6.08 6.11 -26.66
CA PHE A 90 6.13 4.84 -25.93
C PHE A 90 5.92 3.68 -26.90
N ILE A 91 6.89 2.78 -26.95
CA ILE A 91 6.87 1.61 -27.86
C ILE A 91 6.70 0.29 -27.12
N PHE A 92 6.99 0.27 -25.82
CA PHE A 92 6.84 -0.90 -24.98
C PHE A 92 5.65 -0.70 -24.04
N VAL A 93 4.79 -1.73 -23.94
CA VAL A 93 3.62 -1.72 -23.05
C VAL A 93 3.53 -3.05 -22.32
N ARG A 94 3.50 -3.00 -20.99
CA ARG A 94 3.26 -4.17 -20.13
C ARG A 94 2.17 -3.89 -19.12
N ILE A 95 1.12 -4.69 -19.14
CA ILE A 95 -0.03 -4.52 -18.26
C ILE A 95 -0.33 -5.82 -17.53
N TYR A 96 -0.56 -5.72 -16.22
CA TYR A 96 -1.09 -6.78 -15.37
C TYR A 96 -2.31 -6.24 -14.65
N MET A 97 -3.48 -6.84 -14.85
CA MET A 97 -4.71 -6.51 -14.13
C MET A 97 -5.22 -7.77 -13.44
N ASP A 98 -5.26 -7.73 -12.11
CA ASP A 98 -5.82 -8.81 -11.30
C ASP A 98 -7.34 -8.64 -11.22
N GLU A 99 -8.07 -9.34 -12.10
CA GLU A 99 -9.54 -9.23 -12.22
C GLU A 99 -10.26 -10.50 -11.73
N ASP A 100 -9.51 -11.52 -11.27
CA ASP A 100 -10.07 -12.82 -10.85
C ASP A 100 -10.69 -12.77 -9.44
N PHE A 101 -11.78 -12.01 -9.30
CA PHE A 101 -12.53 -11.89 -8.05
C PHE A 101 -13.18 -13.20 -7.58
N LYS A 102 -13.23 -14.23 -8.45
CA LYS A 102 -13.72 -15.57 -8.08
C LYS A 102 -12.70 -16.33 -7.23
N SER A 103 -11.42 -15.96 -7.30
CA SER A 103 -10.35 -16.54 -6.51
C SER A 103 -10.17 -15.78 -5.18
N ALA A 104 -11.01 -16.12 -4.22
CA ALA A 104 -10.99 -15.57 -2.86
C ALA A 104 -9.58 -15.50 -2.23
N GLU A 105 -8.77 -16.54 -2.44
CA GLU A 105 -7.47 -16.71 -1.80
C GLU A 105 -6.36 -15.86 -2.43
N HIS A 106 -6.51 -15.47 -3.70
CA HIS A 106 -5.44 -14.84 -4.47
C HIS A 106 -5.77 -13.45 -4.98
N PHE A 107 -7.05 -13.06 -5.01
CA PHE A 107 -7.50 -11.78 -5.55
C PHE A 107 -7.03 -10.58 -4.72
N THR A 108 -6.41 -9.61 -5.38
CA THR A 108 -5.85 -8.38 -4.79
C THR A 108 -6.41 -7.09 -5.41
N ALA A 109 -7.11 -7.17 -6.54
CA ALA A 109 -7.55 -5.98 -7.29
C ALA A 109 -6.41 -4.97 -7.58
N LEU A 110 -5.18 -5.46 -7.72
CA LEU A 110 -4.02 -4.65 -8.07
C LEU A 110 -3.83 -4.63 -9.59
N GLY A 111 -3.43 -3.47 -10.09
CA GLY A 111 -3.07 -3.27 -11.50
C GLY A 111 -1.68 -2.68 -11.61
N ASN A 112 -0.87 -3.19 -12.54
CA ASN A 112 0.45 -2.65 -12.84
C ASN A 112 0.55 -2.37 -14.33
N ILE A 113 0.83 -1.12 -14.72
CA ILE A 113 0.97 -0.68 -16.11
C ILE A 113 2.34 -0.04 -16.28
N TYR A 114 3.07 -0.46 -17.31
CA TYR A 114 4.40 0.05 -17.63
C TYR A 114 4.50 0.46 -19.09
N PHE A 115 5.08 1.63 -19.33
CA PHE A 115 5.40 2.14 -20.67
C PHE A 115 6.90 2.45 -20.80
N GLY A 116 7.51 2.00 -21.91
CA GLY A 116 8.92 2.25 -22.24
C GLY A 116 9.07 3.05 -23.53
N HIS A 117 9.79 4.18 -23.46
CA HIS A 117 10.02 5.09 -24.58
C HIS A 117 11.05 4.52 -25.55
N LYS A 118 10.93 4.84 -26.85
CA LYS A 118 11.86 4.40 -27.90
C LYS A 118 13.34 4.74 -27.73
N ASP A 119 13.68 5.57 -26.74
CA ASP A 119 15.05 6.02 -26.48
C ASP A 119 15.73 5.19 -25.37
N ILE A 120 15.01 4.29 -24.71
CA ILE A 120 15.62 3.36 -23.76
C ILE A 120 16.47 2.35 -24.56
N SER A 121 17.76 2.28 -24.25
CA SER A 121 18.71 1.43 -24.97
C SER A 121 18.60 -0.04 -24.57
N THR A 122 18.24 -0.32 -23.32
CA THR A 122 18.01 -1.68 -22.83
C THR A 122 16.88 -1.66 -21.81
N LEU A 123 15.83 -2.42 -22.10
CA LEU A 123 14.71 -2.64 -21.20
C LEU A 123 14.49 -4.15 -21.13
N ARG A 124 14.56 -4.72 -19.91
CA ARG A 124 14.29 -6.15 -19.67
C ARG A 124 13.42 -6.30 -18.44
N ILE A 125 12.65 -7.39 -18.42
CA ILE A 125 11.85 -7.79 -17.27
C ILE A 125 12.38 -9.12 -16.74
N TRP A 126 12.41 -9.27 -15.42
CA TRP A 126 12.83 -10.50 -14.77
C TRP A 126 11.73 -11.55 -14.79
N ASN A 127 12.11 -12.80 -14.95
CA ASN A 127 11.25 -13.94 -14.78
C ASN A 127 11.48 -14.56 -13.40
N PHE A 128 10.52 -14.41 -12.49
CA PHE A 128 10.59 -14.91 -11.12
C PHE A 128 10.50 -16.43 -11.00
N LEU A 129 9.99 -17.11 -12.03
CA LEU A 129 9.90 -18.57 -12.07
C LEU A 129 11.21 -19.21 -12.54
N TYR A 130 11.84 -18.63 -13.55
CA TYR A 130 13.09 -19.13 -14.13
C TYR A 130 14.35 -18.49 -13.55
N HIS A 131 14.20 -17.44 -12.73
CA HIS A 131 15.29 -16.72 -12.08
C HIS A 131 16.31 -16.16 -13.09
N CYS A 132 15.80 -15.58 -14.18
CA CYS A 132 16.61 -14.98 -15.24
C CYS A 132 15.92 -13.75 -15.84
N TRP A 133 16.70 -12.92 -16.54
CA TRP A 133 16.15 -11.89 -17.40
C TRP A 133 15.48 -12.54 -18.61
N ASP A 134 14.37 -11.98 -19.07
CA ASP A 134 13.83 -12.34 -20.38
C ASP A 134 14.88 -11.99 -21.45
N ASP A 135 15.29 -12.99 -22.24
CA ASP A 135 16.39 -12.87 -23.22
C ASP A 135 15.98 -12.05 -24.45
N ASN A 136 14.67 -11.84 -24.63
CA ASN A 136 14.17 -10.96 -25.67
C ASN A 136 14.42 -9.50 -25.26
N LYS A 137 15.27 -8.79 -26.01
CA LYS A 137 15.22 -7.32 -25.98
C LYS A 137 13.81 -6.92 -26.38
N LEU A 138 13.16 -6.13 -25.52
CA LEU A 138 11.81 -5.66 -25.73
C LEU A 138 11.77 -4.70 -26.92
N ASP A 139 11.57 -5.23 -28.12
CA ASP A 139 11.41 -4.46 -29.35
C ASP A 139 9.90 -4.34 -29.66
N ASN A 140 9.32 -3.17 -29.42
CA ASN A 140 7.93 -2.80 -29.77
C ASN A 140 6.83 -3.78 -29.28
N ASP A 141 7.01 -4.41 -28.12
CA ASP A 141 6.10 -5.41 -27.60
C ASP A 141 4.98 -4.82 -26.72
N THR A 142 3.73 -5.16 -27.04
CA THR A 142 2.56 -4.93 -26.19
C THR A 142 2.09 -6.24 -25.58
N HIS A 143 2.10 -6.32 -24.25
CA HIS A 143 1.62 -7.48 -23.51
C HIS A 143 0.65 -7.08 -22.41
N ILE A 144 -0.58 -7.58 -22.53
CA ILE A 144 -1.68 -7.26 -21.62
C ILE A 144 -2.16 -8.56 -20.99
N PHE A 145 -2.01 -8.68 -19.67
CA PHE A 145 -2.50 -9.80 -18.88
C PHE A 145 -3.68 -9.33 -18.01
N CYS A 146 -4.86 -9.87 -18.29
CA CYS A 146 -6.13 -9.55 -17.63
C CYS A 146 -6.79 -10.83 -17.11
N GLY A 147 -7.65 -10.72 -16.10
CA GLY A 147 -8.31 -11.89 -15.49
C GLY A 147 -7.45 -12.57 -14.43
N ASN A 148 -7.27 -13.89 -14.54
CA ASN A 148 -6.38 -14.64 -13.67
C ASN A 148 -4.94 -14.51 -14.17
N ILE A 149 -4.10 -13.93 -13.31
CA ILE A 149 -2.70 -13.65 -13.63
C ILE A 149 -1.72 -14.48 -12.79
N GLU A 150 -2.15 -15.51 -12.05
CA GLU A 150 -1.30 -16.28 -11.13
C GLU A 150 -0.10 -16.94 -11.82
N THR A 151 -0.31 -17.43 -13.05
CA THR A 151 0.70 -18.17 -13.80
C THR A 151 1.68 -17.29 -14.56
N VAL A 152 1.51 -15.96 -14.51
CA VAL A 152 2.37 -15.03 -15.26
C VAL A 152 3.71 -14.88 -14.53
N PRO A 153 4.83 -15.35 -15.13
CA PRO A 153 6.08 -15.53 -14.39
C PRO A 153 6.90 -14.25 -14.23
N THR A 154 6.54 -13.18 -14.94
CA THR A 154 7.25 -11.87 -14.92
C THR A 154 6.77 -10.94 -13.82
N LYS A 155 6.02 -11.47 -12.86
CA LYS A 155 5.61 -10.78 -11.64
C LYS A 155 5.58 -11.77 -10.47
N GLU A 156 5.72 -11.24 -9.27
CA GLU A 156 5.34 -11.93 -8.04
C GLU A 156 4.12 -11.22 -7.44
N LYS A 157 3.12 -11.96 -6.99
CA LYS A 157 1.92 -11.40 -6.34
C LYS A 157 1.57 -12.22 -5.11
N ALA A 158 1.16 -11.56 -4.04
CA ALA A 158 0.58 -12.25 -2.90
C ALA A 158 -0.50 -11.39 -2.22
N LYS A 159 -1.59 -12.05 -1.82
CA LYS A 159 -2.59 -11.50 -0.92
C LYS A 159 -2.11 -11.64 0.52
N PHE A 160 -2.41 -10.67 1.38
CA PHE A 160 -2.05 -10.74 2.79
C PHE A 160 -2.86 -11.83 3.54
N PRO A 161 -2.23 -12.55 4.49
CA PRO A 161 -2.93 -13.55 5.29
C PRO A 161 -4.12 -12.97 6.07
N GLN A 162 -5.22 -13.72 6.16
CA GLN A 162 -6.44 -13.27 6.85
C GLN A 162 -6.20 -12.92 8.32
N HIS A 163 -5.32 -13.65 9.01
CA HIS A 163 -5.02 -13.43 10.43
C HIS A 163 -4.27 -12.10 10.70
N PHE A 164 -3.82 -11.38 9.66
CA PHE A 164 -3.30 -10.02 9.85
C PHE A 164 -4.41 -9.01 10.12
N PHE A 165 -5.63 -9.30 9.67
CA PHE A 165 -6.79 -8.46 9.94
C PHE A 165 -8.06 -9.31 10.17
N PRO A 166 -8.18 -9.97 11.33
CA PRO A 166 -9.23 -10.97 11.60
C PRO A 166 -10.67 -10.46 11.46
N GLU A 167 -10.92 -9.19 11.76
CA GLU A 167 -12.24 -8.55 11.61
C GLU A 167 -12.72 -8.48 10.16
N CYS A 168 -11.78 -8.50 9.20
CA CYS A 168 -12.08 -8.42 7.79
C CYS A 168 -12.30 -9.83 7.23
N LYS A 169 -13.57 -10.27 7.23
CA LYS A 169 -13.99 -11.56 6.67
C LYS A 169 -13.52 -11.75 5.21
N TRP A 170 -13.47 -10.66 4.43
CA TRP A 170 -13.07 -10.67 3.03
C TRP A 170 -12.19 -9.45 2.71
N SER A 171 -10.93 -9.71 2.36
CA SER A 171 -9.95 -8.68 1.99
C SER A 171 -9.41 -8.91 0.59
N ARG A 172 -9.04 -7.82 -0.08
CA ARG A 172 -8.31 -7.80 -1.36
C ARG A 172 -6.98 -7.07 -1.21
N LYS A 173 -6.43 -7.02 0.01
CA LYS A 173 -5.16 -6.34 0.31
C LYS A 173 -3.98 -7.26 0.02
N GLY A 174 -2.92 -6.73 -0.56
CA GLY A 174 -1.76 -7.52 -0.99
C GLY A 174 -0.68 -6.66 -1.62
N PHE A 175 0.26 -7.32 -2.30
CA PHE A 175 1.29 -6.65 -3.11
C PHE A 175 1.52 -7.36 -4.45
N MET A 176 2.07 -6.64 -5.41
CA MET A 176 2.55 -7.16 -6.69
C MET A 176 3.92 -6.55 -7.03
N ARG A 177 4.95 -7.39 -7.12
CA ARG A 177 6.33 -7.02 -7.44
C ARG A 177 6.66 -7.37 -8.89
N THR A 178 7.31 -6.46 -9.59
CA THR A 178 8.00 -6.72 -10.87
C THR A 178 9.45 -6.27 -10.75
N ARG A 179 10.34 -6.86 -11.55
CA ARG A 179 11.76 -6.47 -11.59
C ARG A 179 12.15 -6.08 -13.00
N TRP A 180 12.76 -4.92 -13.11
CA TRP A 180 13.13 -4.29 -14.36
C TRP A 180 14.63 -4.04 -14.42
N GLU A 181 15.20 -4.23 -15.60
CA GLU A 181 16.47 -3.62 -15.94
C GLU A 181 16.22 -2.49 -16.93
N ILE A 182 16.65 -1.28 -16.58
CA ILE A 182 16.54 -0.08 -17.40
C ILE A 182 17.95 0.47 -17.62
N ASN A 183 18.44 0.43 -18.86
CA ASN A 183 19.79 0.84 -19.25
C ASN A 183 20.89 0.26 -18.34
N GLY A 184 20.79 -1.05 -18.07
CA GLY A 184 21.74 -1.78 -17.23
C GLY A 184 21.53 -1.62 -15.72
N THR A 185 20.50 -0.90 -15.28
CA THR A 185 20.17 -0.74 -13.85
C THR A 185 18.98 -1.56 -13.45
N ALA A 186 19.20 -2.50 -12.51
CA ALA A 186 18.15 -3.36 -11.97
C ALA A 186 17.42 -2.73 -10.79
N ILE A 187 16.08 -2.73 -10.83
CA ILE A 187 15.20 -2.25 -9.76
C ILE A 187 13.96 -3.13 -9.61
N ASP A 188 13.46 -3.23 -8.39
CA ASP A 188 12.12 -3.77 -8.11
C ASP A 188 11.10 -2.63 -8.04
N LEU A 189 9.95 -2.84 -8.69
CA LEU A 189 8.78 -1.96 -8.59
C LEU A 189 7.66 -2.76 -7.94
N VAL A 190 7.21 -2.30 -6.77
CA VAL A 190 6.26 -3.02 -5.92
C VAL A 190 5.01 -2.18 -5.73
N ASN A 191 3.89 -2.69 -6.24
CA ASN A 191 2.55 -2.19 -5.94
C ASN A 191 2.08 -2.79 -4.62
N ILE A 192 1.49 -1.99 -3.74
CA ILE A 192 0.99 -2.46 -2.45
C ILE A 192 -0.36 -1.81 -2.13
N HIS A 193 -1.23 -2.58 -1.48
CA HIS A 193 -2.48 -2.08 -0.95
C HIS A 193 -2.67 -2.63 0.46
N LEU A 194 -2.50 -1.77 1.47
CA LEU A 194 -2.59 -2.15 2.88
C LEU A 194 -4.00 -2.02 3.45
N PHE A 195 -4.18 -2.49 4.68
CA PHE A 195 -5.48 -2.50 5.37
C PHE A 195 -5.95 -1.08 5.74
N HIS A 196 -7.26 -0.86 5.62
CA HIS A 196 -7.92 0.41 5.90
C HIS A 196 -8.54 0.42 7.31
N ASP A 197 -8.85 1.61 7.82
CA ASP A 197 -9.53 1.76 9.11
C ASP A 197 -11.04 1.52 8.97
N ALA A 198 -11.56 0.55 9.74
CA ALA A 198 -12.99 0.27 9.80
C ALA A 198 -13.77 1.29 10.65
N SER A 199 -13.11 1.95 11.61
CA SER A 199 -13.74 2.88 12.57
C SER A 199 -12.83 4.05 12.95
N ASN A 200 -13.27 5.30 12.74
CA ASN A 200 -12.52 6.46 13.27
C ASN A 200 -12.45 6.43 14.80
N LEU A 201 -13.46 5.87 15.49
CA LEU A 201 -13.49 5.82 16.94
C LEU A 201 -12.38 4.92 17.49
N ALA A 202 -12.20 3.73 16.91
CA ALA A 202 -11.11 2.83 17.30
C ALA A 202 -9.73 3.44 16.94
N ALA A 203 -9.65 4.19 15.84
CA ALA A 203 -8.42 4.93 15.49
C ALA A 203 -8.11 6.09 16.46
N CYS A 204 -9.10 6.60 17.20
CA CYS A 204 -8.94 7.68 18.18
C CYS A 204 -8.60 7.18 19.60
N GLU A 205 -8.67 5.88 19.86
CA GLU A 205 -8.46 5.34 21.21
C GLU A 205 -6.99 5.43 21.65
N ASP A 206 -6.05 5.14 20.73
CA ASP A 206 -4.62 5.17 20.99
C ASP A 206 -3.82 5.36 19.69
N PHE A 207 -2.57 5.82 19.82
CA PHE A 207 -1.60 5.87 18.73
C PHE A 207 -0.27 5.18 19.12
N PRO A 208 0.22 4.20 18.34
CA PRO A 208 -0.34 3.68 17.09
C PRO A 208 -1.64 2.90 17.31
N SER A 209 -2.65 3.18 16.48
CA SER A 209 -3.94 2.48 16.54
C SER A 209 -3.80 1.01 16.15
N VAL A 210 -4.84 0.23 16.41
CA VAL A 210 -4.88 -1.18 16.01
C VAL A 210 -4.71 -1.35 14.49
N TYR A 211 -5.29 -0.45 13.69
CA TYR A 211 -5.15 -0.44 12.23
C TYR A 211 -3.72 -0.10 11.79
N CYS A 212 -3.07 0.86 12.46
CA CYS A 212 -1.67 1.19 12.22
C CYS A 212 -0.76 -0.03 12.48
N LYS A 213 -0.98 -0.76 13.57
CA LYS A 213 -0.23 -1.99 13.90
C LYS A 213 -0.44 -3.08 12.83
N THR A 214 -1.67 -3.27 12.36
CA THR A 214 -2.01 -4.21 11.29
C THR A 214 -1.35 -3.85 9.96
N ARG A 215 -1.39 -2.57 9.54
CA ARG A 215 -0.67 -2.10 8.34
C ARG A 215 0.83 -2.32 8.45
N ARG A 216 1.41 -1.95 9.60
CA ARG A 216 2.84 -2.13 9.86
C ARG A 216 3.25 -3.60 9.73
N ARG A 217 2.47 -4.52 10.30
CA ARG A 217 2.71 -5.97 10.18
C ARG A 217 2.74 -6.43 8.72
N ALA A 218 1.75 -6.02 7.92
CA ALA A 218 1.66 -6.36 6.51
C ALA A 218 2.84 -5.78 5.70
N LEU A 219 3.22 -4.53 5.97
CA LEU A 219 4.35 -3.88 5.33
C LEU A 219 5.69 -4.56 5.66
N ILE A 220 5.95 -4.87 6.93
CA ILE A 220 7.14 -5.61 7.36
C ILE A 220 7.19 -6.98 6.69
N HIS A 221 6.05 -7.70 6.65
CA HIS A 221 5.95 -8.99 5.98
C HIS A 221 6.33 -8.92 4.49
N THR A 222 5.88 -7.88 3.77
CA THR A 222 6.26 -7.65 2.38
C THR A 222 7.77 -7.43 2.23
N ILE A 223 8.37 -6.58 3.07
CA ILE A 223 9.81 -6.26 3.00
C ILE A 223 10.65 -7.49 3.34
N GLU A 224 10.29 -8.22 4.40
CA GLU A 224 10.96 -9.45 4.82
C GLU A 224 10.99 -10.47 3.69
N ARG A 225 9.88 -10.63 2.97
CA ARG A 225 9.80 -11.55 1.82
C ARG A 225 10.81 -11.22 0.71
N PHE A 226 11.13 -9.94 0.48
CA PHE A 226 12.15 -9.57 -0.50
C PHE A 226 13.56 -9.89 -0.02
N HIS A 227 13.81 -9.76 1.28
CA HIS A 227 15.11 -10.05 1.89
C HIS A 227 15.38 -11.56 2.01
N LEU A 228 14.33 -12.38 2.14
CA LEU A 228 14.41 -13.84 2.21
C LEU A 228 14.36 -14.53 0.84
N ASP A 229 14.23 -13.79 -0.26
CA ASP A 229 14.19 -14.36 -1.61
C ASP A 229 15.60 -14.58 -2.17
N ASP A 230 16.27 -15.59 -1.66
CA ASP A 230 17.64 -15.95 -2.08
C ASP A 230 17.73 -16.36 -3.56
N LYS A 231 16.62 -16.87 -4.13
CA LYS A 231 16.61 -17.39 -5.50
C LYS A 231 16.63 -16.26 -6.53
N ASN A 232 15.84 -15.22 -6.32
CA ASN A 232 15.84 -14.05 -7.19
C ASN A 232 16.88 -13.02 -6.76
N GLY A 233 17.37 -13.07 -5.52
CA GLY A 233 18.30 -12.10 -4.98
C GLY A 233 17.68 -10.72 -4.75
N SER A 234 18.44 -9.83 -4.12
CA SER A 234 18.01 -8.48 -3.76
C SER A 234 18.52 -7.43 -4.76
N VAL A 235 17.67 -6.45 -5.06
CA VAL A 235 17.99 -5.23 -5.81
C VAL A 235 17.31 -4.04 -5.10
N PRO A 236 17.75 -2.79 -5.35
CA PRO A 236 17.04 -1.62 -4.83
C PRO A 236 15.58 -1.60 -5.31
N PHE A 237 14.66 -1.22 -4.43
CA PHE A 237 13.24 -1.28 -4.73
C PHE A 237 12.50 0.04 -4.48
N PHE A 238 11.52 0.31 -5.31
CA PHE A 238 10.47 1.31 -5.11
C PHE A 238 9.20 0.59 -4.68
N LEU A 239 8.65 0.98 -3.54
CA LEU A 239 7.41 0.46 -2.98
C LEU A 239 6.38 1.58 -2.95
N PHE A 240 5.37 1.49 -3.82
CA PHE A 240 4.38 2.55 -3.99
C PHE A 240 2.99 1.99 -4.23
N GLY A 241 2.02 2.65 -3.62
CA GLY A 241 0.68 2.12 -3.53
C GLY A 241 -0.23 2.92 -2.60
N ASP A 242 -1.40 2.35 -2.32
CA ASP A 242 -2.28 2.79 -1.24
C ASP A 242 -1.84 2.11 0.07
N PHE A 243 -1.01 2.80 0.83
CA PHE A 243 -0.57 2.35 2.15
C PHE A 243 -1.67 2.47 3.19
N ASN A 244 -2.77 3.17 2.91
CA ASN A 244 -3.81 3.50 3.87
C ASN A 244 -3.26 4.11 5.17
N PHE A 245 -2.06 4.70 5.14
CA PHE A 245 -1.51 5.41 6.30
C PHE A 245 -2.43 6.56 6.67
N ARG A 246 -2.71 6.66 7.96
CA ARG A 246 -3.57 7.67 8.55
C ARG A 246 -2.76 8.58 9.43
N CYS A 247 -3.20 9.83 9.53
CA CYS A 247 -2.72 10.70 10.59
C CYS A 247 -3.00 10.03 11.95
N ASP A 248 -2.16 10.33 12.95
CA ASP A 248 -2.39 10.07 14.36
C ASP A 248 -3.72 10.69 14.78
N THR A 249 -4.80 9.94 14.60
CA THR A 249 -6.17 10.46 14.65
C THR A 249 -6.52 10.85 16.08
N ALA A 250 -6.01 10.11 17.08
CA ALA A 250 -6.09 10.48 18.48
C ALA A 250 -5.43 11.85 18.73
N GLY A 251 -4.21 12.06 18.24
CA GLY A 251 -3.50 13.33 18.30
C GLY A 251 -4.23 14.47 17.58
N VAL A 252 -4.73 14.23 16.38
CA VAL A 252 -5.49 15.21 15.58
C VAL A 252 -6.76 15.64 16.31
N VAL A 253 -7.53 14.68 16.84
CA VAL A 253 -8.74 15.00 17.62
C VAL A 253 -8.37 15.80 18.86
N LYS A 254 -7.31 15.43 19.57
CA LYS A 254 -6.84 16.18 20.74
C LYS A 254 -6.49 17.64 20.39
N GLU A 255 -5.78 17.85 19.28
CA GLU A 255 -5.41 19.19 18.81
C GLU A 255 -6.64 20.03 18.47
N LEU A 256 -7.57 19.48 17.69
CA LEU A 256 -8.79 20.17 17.28
C LEU A 256 -9.75 20.46 18.45
N THR A 257 -9.62 19.73 19.56
CA THR A 257 -10.58 19.76 20.68
C THR A 257 -10.04 20.36 21.96
N ALA A 258 -8.84 20.97 21.94
CA ALA A 258 -8.17 21.52 23.13
C ALA A 258 -9.05 22.44 24.00
N ASN A 259 -9.99 23.19 23.39
CA ASN A 259 -10.91 24.10 24.08
C ASN A 259 -12.39 23.72 23.91
N LEU A 260 -12.68 22.46 23.60
CA LEU A 260 -14.03 21.98 23.31
C LEU A 260 -14.51 20.98 24.37
N THR A 261 -15.83 20.90 24.56
CA THR A 261 -16.46 19.92 25.45
C THR A 261 -16.98 18.73 24.65
N ALA A 262 -16.63 17.51 25.07
CA ALA A 262 -17.08 16.28 24.44
C ALA A 262 -18.48 15.87 24.91
N HIS A 263 -19.36 15.55 23.95
CA HIS A 263 -20.71 15.05 24.17
C HIS A 263 -20.90 13.74 23.43
N ARG A 264 -21.02 12.63 24.17
CA ARG A 264 -21.29 11.31 23.58
C ARG A 264 -22.77 11.16 23.28
N LEU A 265 -23.08 10.85 22.02
CA LEU A 265 -24.43 10.51 21.58
C LEU A 265 -24.52 8.99 21.42
N GLN A 266 -25.45 8.38 22.15
CA GLN A 266 -25.85 6.98 21.95
C GLN A 266 -27.17 6.97 21.17
N SER A 267 -27.17 6.33 19.99
CA SER A 267 -28.41 6.11 19.23
C SER A 267 -29.24 5.02 19.90
N VAL A 268 -30.55 5.28 20.08
CA VAL A 268 -31.54 4.32 20.63
C VAL A 268 -31.88 3.21 19.62
N LYS A 269 -31.54 3.40 18.34
CA LYS A 269 -31.52 2.34 17.32
C LYS A 269 -30.07 1.95 17.08
N ASN A 270 -29.73 0.72 17.46
CA ASN A 270 -28.43 0.05 17.43
C ASN A 270 -27.36 0.64 16.46
N GLU A 271 -26.12 0.71 16.96
CA GLU A 271 -24.82 0.69 16.22
C GLU A 271 -24.07 1.97 15.84
N SER A 272 -24.46 3.19 16.22
CA SER A 272 -23.53 4.34 16.08
C SER A 272 -23.42 5.19 17.33
N THR A 273 -22.40 4.91 18.13
CA THR A 273 -21.80 5.89 19.02
C THR A 273 -21.16 6.99 18.18
N LYS A 274 -21.44 8.25 18.51
CA LYS A 274 -20.76 9.42 17.96
C LYS A 274 -20.32 10.33 19.10
N ILE A 275 -19.26 11.10 18.89
CA ILE A 275 -18.76 12.08 19.82
C ILE A 275 -18.79 13.44 19.13
N ASN A 276 -19.52 14.37 19.75
CA ASN A 276 -19.62 15.75 19.30
C ASN A 276 -18.78 16.64 20.22
N TYR A 277 -17.92 17.45 19.66
CA TYR A 277 -17.11 18.42 20.40
C TYR A 277 -17.65 19.82 20.16
N ARG A 278 -18.08 20.47 21.24
CA ARG A 278 -18.77 21.77 21.18
C ARG A 278 -17.96 22.88 21.82
N ASN A 279 -18.08 24.09 21.27
CA ASN A 279 -17.49 25.30 21.85
C ASN A 279 -18.34 25.83 23.03
N SER A 280 -17.89 26.91 23.68
CA SER A 280 -18.60 27.56 24.79
C SER A 280 -20.00 28.07 24.44
N ASP A 281 -20.25 28.38 23.16
CA ASP A 281 -21.54 28.87 22.66
C ASP A 281 -22.51 27.70 22.36
N GLY A 282 -22.06 26.46 22.51
CA GLY A 282 -22.84 25.25 22.22
C GLY A 282 -22.82 24.80 20.76
N ASN A 283 -22.06 25.49 19.90
CA ASN A 283 -21.89 25.13 18.49
C ASN A 283 -21.02 23.87 18.36
N ASN A 284 -21.42 22.96 17.49
CA ASN A 284 -20.66 21.75 17.19
C ASN A 284 -19.50 22.07 16.23
N ILE A 285 -18.27 21.76 16.66
CA ILE A 285 -17.06 22.04 15.89
C ILE A 285 -16.50 20.77 15.24
N LEU A 286 -16.51 19.65 15.95
CA LEU A 286 -16.04 18.36 15.42
C LEU A 286 -17.02 17.24 15.77
N THR A 287 -17.35 16.40 14.80
CA THR A 287 -18.10 15.15 14.99
C THR A 287 -17.20 13.98 14.61
N VAL A 288 -17.04 13.02 15.52
CA VAL A 288 -16.33 11.76 15.27
C VAL A 288 -17.28 10.58 15.50
N GLY A 289 -17.47 9.76 14.48
CA GLY A 289 -18.21 8.51 14.53
C GLY A 289 -17.50 7.41 13.75
N LYS A 290 -18.04 6.18 13.77
CA LYS A 290 -17.43 5.02 13.07
C LYS A 290 -17.01 5.33 11.62
N LYS A 291 -17.88 5.99 10.85
CA LYS A 291 -17.60 6.42 9.48
C LYS A 291 -17.85 7.92 9.25
N GLU A 292 -17.65 8.73 10.27
CA GLU A 292 -17.85 10.18 10.21
C GLU A 292 -16.70 10.88 10.92
N PHE A 293 -16.17 11.91 10.28
CA PHE A 293 -15.14 12.80 10.78
C PHE A 293 -15.40 14.17 10.14
N SER A 294 -16.23 14.99 10.79
CA SER A 294 -16.71 16.25 10.21
C SER A 294 -16.31 17.42 11.09
N HIS A 295 -15.68 18.43 10.50
CA HIS A 295 -15.21 19.64 11.20
C HIS A 295 -15.96 20.87 10.65
N ALA A 296 -16.21 21.90 11.46
CA ALA A 296 -16.91 23.11 11.02
C ALA A 296 -16.22 23.77 9.80
N ASP A 297 -14.89 23.80 9.81
CA ASP A 297 -14.05 24.29 8.70
C ASP A 297 -13.38 23.15 7.90
N HIS A 298 -14.09 22.04 7.67
CA HIS A 298 -13.53 20.79 7.11
C HIS A 298 -12.67 21.02 5.85
N GLN A 299 -13.13 21.89 4.94
CA GLN A 299 -12.50 22.06 3.63
C GLN A 299 -11.21 22.88 3.64
N LEU A 300 -10.95 23.61 4.72
CA LEU A 300 -9.77 24.46 4.88
C LEU A 300 -8.79 23.85 5.89
N LYS A 301 -9.30 23.40 7.04
CA LYS A 301 -8.48 23.08 8.21
C LYS A 301 -7.49 21.95 7.97
N PHE A 302 -7.85 20.96 7.16
CA PHE A 302 -7.03 19.78 6.89
C PHE A 302 -6.04 19.94 5.72
N LYS A 303 -6.02 21.12 5.07
CA LYS A 303 -5.04 21.46 4.03
C LYS A 303 -3.86 22.28 4.58
N GLU A 304 -3.90 22.62 5.86
CA GLU A 304 -2.85 23.37 6.55
C GLU A 304 -1.68 22.45 6.98
N LEU A 305 -0.49 23.04 7.14
CA LEU A 305 0.75 22.31 7.44
C LEU A 305 0.76 21.59 8.80
N TRP A 306 -0.04 22.04 9.78
CA TRP A 306 -0.06 21.46 11.13
C TRP A 306 -0.44 19.97 11.11
N LEU A 307 -1.30 19.55 10.16
CA LEU A 307 -1.76 18.17 10.07
C LEU A 307 -0.60 17.20 9.78
N LYS A 308 0.43 17.66 9.07
CA LYS A 308 1.60 16.85 8.71
C LYS A 308 2.41 16.40 9.93
N GLU A 309 2.34 17.13 11.04
CA GLU A 309 2.96 16.71 12.30
C GLU A 309 2.36 15.41 12.86
N PHE A 310 1.17 15.04 12.38
CA PHE A 310 0.46 13.82 12.75
C PHE A 310 0.64 12.68 11.73
N ASP A 311 1.35 12.87 10.62
CA ASP A 311 1.74 11.80 9.70
C ASP A 311 2.94 11.01 10.27
N LYS A 312 2.65 10.07 11.17
CA LYS A 312 3.67 9.39 12.02
C LYS A 312 3.86 7.90 11.70
N GLU A 313 3.08 7.31 10.79
CA GLU A 313 3.10 5.84 10.57
C GLU A 313 4.43 5.33 10.00
N LEU A 314 5.13 6.14 9.19
CA LEU A 314 6.42 5.78 8.62
C LEU A 314 7.59 5.88 9.63
N ALA A 315 7.45 6.65 10.70
CA ALA A 315 8.55 6.97 11.61
C ALA A 315 9.31 5.74 12.16
N PRO A 316 8.66 4.61 12.52
CA PRO A 316 9.37 3.42 12.99
C PRO A 316 10.12 2.63 11.91
N LEU A 317 9.96 3.00 10.64
CA LEU A 317 10.47 2.26 9.47
C LEU A 317 11.53 3.05 8.69
N THR A 318 12.01 4.19 9.19
CA THR A 318 12.92 5.09 8.46
C THR A 318 14.29 4.48 8.14
N GLU A 319 14.71 3.45 8.89
CA GLU A 319 15.93 2.68 8.59
C GLU A 319 15.74 1.70 7.43
N LEU A 320 14.50 1.31 7.15
CA LEU A 320 14.13 0.31 6.14
C LEU A 320 13.58 0.93 4.87
N LEU A 321 12.95 2.10 5.00
CA LEU A 321 12.24 2.79 3.94
C LEU A 321 12.50 4.28 4.05
N VAL A 322 12.85 4.89 2.92
CA VAL A 322 13.03 6.33 2.79
C VAL A 322 11.97 6.92 1.86
N GLU A 323 11.63 8.17 2.10
CA GLU A 323 10.62 8.91 1.34
C GLU A 323 11.12 10.33 1.06
N TYR A 324 10.77 10.86 -0.11
CA TYR A 324 11.02 12.27 -0.41
C TYR A 324 10.08 13.17 0.40
N PRO A 325 10.48 14.42 0.73
CA PRO A 325 9.62 15.35 1.44
C PRO A 325 8.28 15.57 0.72
N ILE A 326 7.18 15.28 1.42
CA ILE A 326 5.81 15.54 0.95
C ILE A 326 5.52 17.04 1.00
N ASN A 327 5.15 17.63 -0.14
CA ASN A 327 4.76 19.04 -0.24
C ASN A 327 3.34 19.23 -0.80
N PHE A 328 2.56 18.15 -0.88
CA PHE A 328 1.17 18.14 -1.33
C PHE A 328 0.22 17.89 -0.14
N ILE A 329 -1.04 18.29 -0.29
CA ILE A 329 -2.11 18.07 0.70
C ILE A 329 -2.47 16.59 0.83
N PRO A 330 -3.19 16.16 1.88
CA PRO A 330 -3.65 14.77 2.00
C PRO A 330 -4.33 14.23 0.73
N SER A 331 -3.99 13.00 0.32
CA SER A 331 -4.47 12.40 -0.94
C SER A 331 -5.89 11.83 -0.85
N TYR A 332 -6.45 11.73 0.36
CA TYR A 332 -7.73 11.10 0.67
C TYR A 332 -8.37 11.72 1.93
N PRO A 333 -9.72 11.80 2.06
CA PRO A 333 -10.77 11.36 1.13
C PRO A 333 -11.41 12.52 0.35
N PHE A 334 -11.10 12.72 -0.92
CA PHE A 334 -11.75 13.76 -1.73
C PHE A 334 -13.22 13.42 -2.07
N GLU A 335 -14.02 14.43 -2.34
CA GLU A 335 -15.36 14.27 -2.91
C GLU A 335 -15.26 13.72 -4.35
N GLU A 336 -16.19 12.81 -4.68
CA GLU A 336 -16.28 12.17 -6.00
C GLU A 336 -17.17 12.96 -6.97
N ASP A 337 -17.49 14.22 -6.63
CA ASP A 337 -18.29 15.13 -7.46
C ASP A 337 -17.39 16.11 -8.23
N PRO A 338 -17.35 16.05 -9.58
CA PRO A 338 -16.69 17.03 -10.45
C PRO A 338 -16.96 18.50 -10.16
N GLU A 339 -18.09 18.86 -9.55
CA GLU A 339 -18.39 20.25 -9.17
C GLU A 339 -17.67 20.69 -7.89
N MET A 340 -17.17 19.75 -7.09
CA MET A 340 -16.48 19.96 -5.81
C MET A 340 -15.08 19.29 -5.80
N PRO A 341 -14.21 19.55 -6.79
CA PRO A 341 -13.02 18.74 -7.06
C PRO A 341 -11.92 18.88 -5.99
N THR A 342 -12.03 19.86 -5.11
CA THR A 342 -11.04 20.14 -4.05
C THR A 342 -11.54 19.77 -2.65
N ASP A 343 -12.79 19.36 -2.51
CA ASP A 343 -13.40 19.16 -1.20
C ASP A 343 -13.11 17.75 -0.69
N TYR A 344 -12.99 17.61 0.62
CA TYR A 344 -12.91 16.35 1.32
C TYR A 344 -14.28 15.90 1.82
N MET A 345 -14.52 14.60 1.69
CA MET A 345 -15.61 13.91 2.37
C MET A 345 -15.42 13.91 3.88
N SER A 346 -16.52 14.07 4.62
CA SER A 346 -16.54 13.98 6.08
C SER A 346 -16.54 12.53 6.62
N THR A 347 -16.02 11.55 5.88
CA THR A 347 -16.09 10.12 6.25
C THR A 347 -14.90 9.66 7.09
N ARG A 348 -13.73 10.27 6.88
CA ARG A 348 -12.45 9.94 7.53
C ARG A 348 -11.64 11.22 7.78
N CYS A 349 -10.73 11.17 8.74
CA CYS A 349 -9.72 12.20 8.88
C CYS A 349 -8.84 12.23 7.61
N PRO A 350 -8.68 13.39 6.94
CA PRO A 350 -7.80 13.49 5.78
C PRO A 350 -6.38 13.00 6.09
N SER A 351 -5.80 12.22 5.18
CA SER A 351 -4.50 11.57 5.38
C SER A 351 -3.73 11.35 4.06
N TRP A 352 -2.41 11.18 4.15
CA TRP A 352 -1.56 10.80 3.03
C TRP A 352 -1.50 9.27 2.89
N CYS A 353 -2.55 8.69 2.29
CA CYS A 353 -2.68 7.25 2.07
C CYS A 353 -1.76 6.74 0.97
N ASP A 354 -1.61 7.53 -0.10
CA ASP A 354 -0.92 7.15 -1.33
C ASP A 354 0.54 7.62 -1.29
N ARG A 355 1.49 6.68 -1.27
CA ARG A 355 2.90 6.96 -0.96
C ARG A 355 3.85 6.31 -1.96
N ILE A 356 5.03 6.90 -2.11
CA ILE A 356 6.14 6.34 -2.90
C ILE A 356 7.37 6.25 -2.01
N LEU A 357 7.56 5.06 -1.45
CA LEU A 357 8.67 4.74 -0.55
C LEU A 357 9.76 3.98 -1.32
N MET A 358 10.97 4.02 -0.80
CA MET A 358 12.15 3.44 -1.45
C MET A 358 13.01 2.72 -0.45
N SER A 359 13.71 1.69 -0.90
CA SER A 359 14.78 1.10 -0.10
C SER A 359 15.97 2.08 -0.01
N PRO A 360 16.74 2.11 1.10
CA PRO A 360 17.87 3.04 1.26
C PRO A 360 18.92 2.95 0.13
N GLN A 361 19.04 1.80 -0.52
CA GLN A 361 19.97 1.56 -1.63
C GLN A 361 19.59 2.33 -2.91
N VAL A 362 18.34 2.82 -3.02
CA VAL A 362 17.91 3.63 -4.17
C VAL A 362 18.75 4.88 -4.33
N LYS A 363 19.23 5.48 -3.23
CA LYS A 363 20.09 6.68 -3.25
C LYS A 363 21.38 6.50 -4.08
N ASP A 364 21.87 5.27 -4.19
CA ASP A 364 23.12 4.96 -4.89
C ASP A 364 22.92 4.81 -6.41
N ILE A 365 21.66 4.68 -6.86
CA ILE A 365 21.30 4.42 -8.26
C ILE A 365 20.53 5.56 -8.93
N ILE A 366 20.20 6.62 -8.19
CA ILE A 366 19.53 7.82 -8.71
C ILE A 366 20.45 9.03 -8.72
N GLU A 367 20.15 10.01 -9.57
CA GLU A 367 20.68 11.37 -9.47
C GLU A 367 19.97 12.12 -8.33
N SER A 368 20.72 12.68 -7.37
CA SER A 368 20.17 13.14 -6.09
C SER A 368 19.34 14.42 -6.16
N ASP A 369 19.56 15.25 -7.19
CA ASP A 369 19.12 16.65 -7.17
C ASP A 369 17.96 16.94 -8.16
N GLU A 370 17.62 16.00 -9.05
CA GLU A 370 16.52 16.14 -10.00
C GLU A 370 15.35 15.19 -9.67
N TRP A 371 14.51 15.61 -8.73
CA TRP A 371 13.28 14.89 -8.36
C TRP A 371 12.08 15.82 -8.20
N LYS A 372 10.88 15.27 -8.40
CA LYS A 372 9.62 15.94 -8.06
C LYS A 372 8.64 14.91 -7.50
N TYR A 373 8.14 15.15 -6.29
CA TYR A 373 7.19 14.30 -5.58
C TYR A 373 5.91 15.09 -5.29
N ASP A 374 4.81 14.75 -5.96
CA ASP A 374 3.64 15.64 -6.04
C ASP A 374 2.35 14.88 -6.42
N MET A 375 1.22 15.59 -6.39
CA MET A 375 -0.11 15.11 -6.74
C MET A 375 -0.47 15.41 -8.20
N ILE A 376 -1.22 14.51 -8.84
CA ILE A 376 -1.86 14.75 -10.14
C ILE A 376 -3.29 15.22 -9.90
N GLY A 377 -3.69 16.30 -10.58
CA GLY A 377 -5.09 16.77 -10.54
C GLY A 377 -5.51 17.40 -9.20
N GLU A 378 -4.66 18.21 -8.56
CA GLU A 378 -4.98 18.87 -7.28
C GLU A 378 -6.32 19.63 -7.33
N SER A 379 -6.64 20.27 -8.45
CA SER A 379 -7.90 20.98 -8.70
C SER A 379 -8.90 20.21 -9.56
N VAL A 380 -8.67 18.92 -9.80
CA VAL A 380 -9.49 18.05 -10.67
C VAL A 380 -10.10 16.92 -9.85
N CYS A 381 -11.35 16.55 -10.13
CA CYS A 381 -12.00 15.41 -9.49
C CYS A 381 -11.47 14.11 -10.12
N MET A 382 -10.55 13.45 -9.40
CA MET A 382 -9.88 12.23 -9.86
C MET A 382 -10.39 10.97 -9.14
N GLY A 383 -11.45 11.10 -8.32
CA GLY A 383 -11.90 10.10 -7.36
C GLY A 383 -11.67 10.53 -5.92
N ASP A 384 -12.01 9.66 -4.98
CA ASP A 384 -11.79 9.91 -3.54
C ASP A 384 -10.32 9.86 -3.13
N HIS A 385 -9.50 9.23 -3.96
CA HIS A 385 -8.05 9.34 -3.95
C HIS A 385 -7.56 10.13 -5.17
N LYS A 386 -6.51 10.95 -4.97
CA LYS A 386 -5.80 11.60 -6.07
C LYS A 386 -4.47 10.91 -6.33
N PRO A 387 -4.09 10.67 -7.61
CA PRO A 387 -2.83 10.00 -7.93
C PRO A 387 -1.62 10.78 -7.41
N ILE A 388 -0.66 10.06 -6.85
CA ILE A 388 0.60 10.62 -6.38
C ILE A 388 1.72 10.11 -7.29
N TYR A 389 2.64 11.01 -7.66
CA TYR A 389 3.74 10.69 -8.55
C TYR A 389 5.10 11.15 -8.03
N LEU A 390 6.14 10.41 -8.43
CA LEU A 390 7.53 10.73 -8.22
C LEU A 390 8.27 10.68 -9.56
N THR A 391 8.97 11.75 -9.90
CA THR A 391 9.93 11.78 -11.02
C THR A 391 11.36 11.71 -10.49
N LEU A 392 12.18 10.89 -11.15
CA LEU A 392 13.59 10.66 -10.80
C LEU A 392 14.41 10.44 -12.07
N ARG A 393 15.74 10.48 -11.90
CA ARG A 393 16.70 10.05 -12.91
C ARG A 393 17.49 8.85 -12.43
N LEU A 394 17.34 7.74 -13.16
CA LEU A 394 18.03 6.48 -12.88
C LEU A 394 19.39 6.48 -13.58
N LYS A 395 20.47 6.35 -12.81
CA LYS A 395 21.83 6.20 -13.35
C LYS A 395 21.94 4.87 -14.09
N PRO A 396 22.58 4.81 -15.26
CA PRO A 396 22.76 3.55 -15.99
C PRO A 396 23.79 2.63 -15.31
N ASN A 397 23.71 1.33 -15.60
CA ASN A 397 24.67 0.30 -15.15
C ASN A 397 24.87 0.22 -13.62
N LYS A 398 23.78 0.32 -12.84
CA LYS A 398 23.77 0.20 -11.37
C LYS A 398 22.93 -1.00 -10.90
N GLY A 399 22.75 -1.17 -9.59
CA GLY A 399 21.76 -2.12 -9.05
C GLY A 399 22.28 -3.47 -8.57
N SER A 400 23.60 -3.71 -8.55
CA SER A 400 24.18 -4.86 -7.82
C SER A 400 24.44 -4.49 -6.36
N THR A 401 23.67 -5.02 -5.42
CA THR A 401 23.88 -4.80 -3.97
C THR A 401 24.95 -5.73 -3.42
N LYS A 402 25.78 -5.23 -2.48
CA LYS A 402 26.66 -6.08 -1.67
C LYS A 402 25.82 -6.79 -0.57
N PRO A 403 26.01 -8.10 -0.33
CA PRO A 403 25.17 -8.88 0.61
C PRO A 403 25.28 -8.49 2.10
N THR A 404 26.22 -7.62 2.47
CA THR A 404 26.59 -7.38 3.88
C THR A 404 25.55 -6.63 4.73
N CYS A 405 24.47 -6.10 4.15
CA CYS A 405 23.44 -5.32 4.86
C CYS A 405 22.17 -6.13 5.24
N LEU A 406 22.04 -7.38 4.78
CA LEU A 406 20.79 -8.15 4.90
C LEU A 406 20.50 -8.65 6.32
N VAL A 407 21.52 -9.00 7.11
CA VAL A 407 21.35 -9.60 8.44
C VAL A 407 20.83 -8.59 9.46
N GLU A 408 21.46 -7.42 9.56
CA GLU A 408 21.03 -6.33 10.46
C GLU A 408 19.62 -5.85 10.14
N THR A 409 19.29 -5.80 8.84
CA THR A 409 17.96 -5.46 8.34
C THR A 409 16.92 -6.48 8.80
N LEU A 410 17.23 -7.78 8.74
CA LEU A 410 16.31 -8.84 9.13
C LEU A 410 16.04 -8.85 10.66
N ASP A 411 17.05 -8.59 11.48
CA ASP A 411 16.86 -8.50 12.94
C ASP A 411 16.06 -7.25 13.33
N SER A 412 16.24 -6.14 12.61
CA SER A 412 15.41 -4.94 12.76
C SER A 412 13.94 -5.22 12.38
N LEU A 413 13.70 -5.94 11.28
CA LEU A 413 12.37 -6.37 10.85
C LEU A 413 11.70 -7.27 11.89
N LYS A 414 12.42 -8.26 12.45
CA LYS A 414 11.89 -9.15 13.51
C LYS A 414 11.50 -8.35 14.76
N THR A 415 12.34 -7.40 15.18
CA THR A 415 12.07 -6.55 16.33
C THR A 415 10.80 -5.73 16.13
N LEU A 416 10.65 -5.12 14.96
CA LEU A 416 9.44 -4.36 14.60
C LEU A 416 8.21 -5.27 14.48
N MET A 417 8.35 -6.47 13.93
CA MET A 417 7.26 -7.44 13.83
C MET A 417 6.71 -7.80 15.22
N ASN A 418 7.60 -8.08 16.18
CA ASN A 418 7.23 -8.39 17.57
C ASN A 418 6.46 -7.24 18.24
N GLN A 419 6.79 -5.98 17.92
CA GLN A 419 6.05 -4.80 18.42
C GLN A 419 4.64 -4.66 17.82
N THR A 420 4.35 -5.33 16.70
CA THR A 420 3.02 -5.32 16.07
C THR A 420 2.12 -6.45 16.56
N LEU A 421 2.63 -7.40 17.35
CA LEU A 421 1.82 -8.47 17.92
C LEU A 421 0.82 -7.85 18.91
N VAL A 422 -0.43 -7.77 18.46
CA VAL A 422 -1.56 -7.37 19.30
C VAL A 422 -1.89 -8.56 20.18
N ASP A 423 -2.10 -8.34 21.48
CA ASP A 423 -2.68 -9.38 22.34
C ASP A 423 -4.02 -9.80 21.72
N GLU A 424 -4.13 -11.07 21.32
CA GLU A 424 -5.34 -11.58 20.66
C GLU A 424 -6.60 -11.42 21.53
N SER A 425 -6.43 -11.18 22.83
CA SER A 425 -7.51 -10.86 23.76
C SER A 425 -8.24 -9.55 23.43
N LEU A 426 -7.55 -8.53 22.89
CA LEU A 426 -8.13 -7.22 22.56
C LEU A 426 -9.19 -7.29 21.45
N TRP A 427 -9.06 -8.26 20.56
CA TRP A 427 -10.01 -8.48 19.46
C TRP A 427 -11.31 -9.16 19.93
N ARG A 428 -11.28 -9.92 21.04
CA ARG A 428 -12.47 -10.64 21.55
C ARG A 428 -13.53 -9.71 22.16
N GLU A 429 -13.12 -8.53 22.63
CA GLU A 429 -14.07 -7.58 23.23
C GLU A 429 -14.84 -6.77 22.17
N GLN A 430 -14.34 -6.68 20.93
CA GLN A 430 -14.98 -5.92 19.84
C GLN A 430 -15.86 -6.80 18.91
N SER A 431 -15.76 -8.12 18.98
CA SER A 431 -16.45 -9.07 18.08
C SER A 431 -17.87 -9.48 18.52
N ASN A 432 -18.42 -8.92 19.60
CA ASN A 432 -19.74 -9.28 20.13
C ASN A 432 -20.85 -8.33 19.71
N VAL A 433 -20.84 -7.85 18.47
CA VAL A 433 -22.03 -7.31 17.80
C VAL A 433 -21.85 -7.62 16.31
N ASP A 434 -22.92 -8.02 15.63
CA ASP A 434 -23.02 -8.30 14.18
C ASP A 434 -23.01 -9.79 13.78
N ASP A 435 -24.04 -10.53 14.18
CA ASP A 435 -24.64 -11.54 13.27
C ASP A 435 -26.14 -11.75 13.56
N ALA A 436 -26.97 -10.81 13.11
CA ALA A 436 -28.40 -11.03 12.95
C ALA A 436 -28.70 -11.19 11.45
N GLY A 437 -28.40 -12.36 10.88
CA GLY A 437 -28.72 -12.62 9.49
C GLY A 437 -28.39 -14.00 8.93
N ILE A 438 -27.53 -14.80 9.58
CA ILE A 438 -27.13 -16.11 9.05
C ILE A 438 -27.18 -17.15 10.20
N PRO A 439 -27.86 -18.30 10.04
CA PRO A 439 -27.88 -19.32 11.08
C PRO A 439 -26.45 -19.92 11.26
N PRO A 440 -26.00 -20.15 12.50
CA PRO A 440 -24.63 -20.60 12.75
C PRO A 440 -24.42 -22.03 12.27
N SER A 441 -23.34 -22.27 11.51
CA SER A 441 -22.82 -23.61 11.24
C SER A 441 -22.02 -24.13 12.45
N PRO A 442 -22.13 -25.42 12.83
CA PRO A 442 -21.54 -25.94 14.06
C PRO A 442 -20.09 -26.35 13.85
N THR A 443 -19.16 -25.41 13.94
CA THR A 443 -17.72 -25.73 14.07
C THR A 443 -17.04 -24.76 15.04
N SER A 444 -17.34 -24.89 16.33
CA SER A 444 -16.53 -24.25 17.37
C SER A 444 -15.23 -25.05 17.56
N SER A 445 -14.10 -24.50 17.11
CA SER A 445 -12.78 -25.05 17.46
C SER A 445 -12.45 -24.64 18.90
N HIS A 446 -12.39 -25.59 19.83
CA HIS A 446 -11.87 -25.36 21.17
C HIS A 446 -10.35 -25.58 21.18
N TYR A 447 -9.60 -24.60 21.69
CA TYR A 447 -8.16 -24.74 21.99
C TYR A 447 -8.01 -24.90 23.50
N VAL A 448 -7.33 -25.97 23.93
CA VAL A 448 -6.98 -26.20 25.34
C VAL A 448 -5.51 -25.88 25.53
N VAL A 449 -5.20 -25.01 26.49
CA VAL A 449 -3.83 -24.74 26.92
C VAL A 449 -3.37 -25.90 27.80
N VAL A 450 -2.47 -26.73 27.29
CA VAL A 450 -1.81 -27.78 28.07
C VAL A 450 -0.47 -27.23 28.56
N LYS A 451 -0.30 -27.14 29.88
CA LYS A 451 1.01 -26.85 30.49
C LYS A 451 1.89 -28.09 30.36
N THR A 452 3.05 -27.95 29.74
CA THR A 452 4.10 -28.98 29.74
C THR A 452 4.60 -29.16 31.17
N ILE A 453 4.34 -30.32 31.77
CA ILE A 453 5.02 -30.71 33.02
C ILE A 453 6.29 -31.44 32.60
N SER A 454 7.45 -30.82 32.81
CA SER A 454 8.73 -31.53 32.67
C SER A 454 8.84 -32.57 33.78
N SER A 455 8.87 -33.85 33.43
CA SER A 455 9.19 -34.92 34.38
C SER A 455 10.69 -34.94 34.64
N SER A 456 11.14 -34.27 35.71
CA SER A 456 12.46 -34.52 36.28
C SER A 456 12.44 -35.86 37.02
N LEU A 457 13.32 -36.78 36.62
CA LEU A 457 13.58 -38.03 37.33
C LEU A 457 13.98 -37.73 38.79
N ASN A 458 13.21 -38.25 39.75
CA ASN A 458 13.54 -38.24 41.17
C ASN A 458 14.77 -39.13 41.43
N VAL A 459 15.84 -38.55 41.96
CA VAL A 459 16.85 -39.25 42.77
C VAL A 459 16.59 -38.84 44.23
N PRO A 460 16.49 -39.78 45.20
CA PRO A 460 16.03 -39.46 46.54
C PRO A 460 17.19 -38.98 47.43
N GLY A 461 17.03 -37.81 48.05
CA GLY A 461 17.88 -37.38 49.16
C GLY A 461 17.95 -35.87 49.37
N GLU A 462 17.39 -35.43 50.50
CA GLU A 462 17.65 -34.19 51.26
C GLU A 462 16.95 -32.87 50.86
N ASP A 463 16.34 -32.29 51.90
CA ASP A 463 15.53 -31.08 51.97
C ASP A 463 16.34 -29.80 51.67
N ASN A 464 15.76 -28.88 50.89
CA ASN A 464 15.48 -27.50 51.30
C ASN A 464 14.93 -26.66 50.12
N CYS A 465 13.90 -25.86 50.44
CA CYS A 465 13.23 -24.92 49.54
C CYS A 465 14.16 -23.81 49.01
N VAL A 466 13.93 -23.46 47.74
CA VAL A 466 13.62 -22.14 47.16
C VAL A 466 14.36 -22.04 45.83
N ASP A 467 13.66 -22.16 44.70
CA ASP A 467 14.15 -21.67 43.42
C ASP A 467 13.00 -21.19 42.51
N ASN A 468 13.26 -20.03 41.89
CA ASN A 468 12.37 -19.32 40.97
C ASN A 468 12.21 -20.09 39.65
N LEU A 469 10.97 -20.28 39.20
CA LEU A 469 10.66 -20.79 37.86
C LEU A 469 10.38 -19.63 36.91
N GLU A 470 11.33 -19.37 36.00
CA GLU A 470 11.09 -18.61 34.77
C GLU A 470 10.16 -19.43 33.85
N ALA A 471 9.17 -18.77 33.25
CA ALA A 471 8.20 -19.40 32.36
C ALA A 471 8.71 -19.39 30.92
N GLU A 472 9.05 -20.57 30.38
CA GLU A 472 9.23 -20.75 28.93
C GLU A 472 7.88 -21.01 28.21
N ASN A 473 7.82 -20.55 26.96
CA ASN A 473 6.66 -20.48 26.08
C ASN A 473 5.93 -21.82 25.90
N GLY A 474 4.62 -21.83 26.13
CA GLY A 474 3.73 -22.96 25.84
C GLY A 474 3.46 -23.12 24.34
N VAL A 475 3.41 -24.36 23.85
CA VAL A 475 3.06 -24.70 22.46
C VAL A 475 1.55 -24.95 22.36
N LEU A 476 0.89 -24.28 21.40
CA LEU A 476 -0.53 -24.46 21.10
C LEU A 476 -0.70 -25.58 20.07
N LEU A 477 -1.37 -26.68 20.42
CA LEU A 477 -1.73 -27.75 19.48
C LEU A 477 -3.21 -27.65 19.12
N LYS A 478 -3.50 -27.75 17.82
CA LYS A 478 -4.86 -27.78 17.27
C LYS A 478 -5.39 -29.21 17.34
N GLU A 479 -6.48 -29.42 18.07
CA GLU A 479 -7.20 -30.68 18.06
C GLU A 479 -8.08 -30.74 16.80
N THR A 480 -7.73 -31.61 15.85
CA THR A 480 -8.62 -31.98 14.73
C THR A 480 -9.40 -33.22 15.14
N THR A 481 -10.68 -33.07 15.43
CA THR A 481 -11.63 -34.18 15.44
C THR A 481 -11.91 -34.61 14.00
N VAL A 482 -11.86 -35.93 13.75
CA VAL A 482 -12.16 -36.59 12.47
C VAL A 482 -13.64 -36.53 12.16
#